data_AF-A0AA88VZ72-F1
#
_entry.id   AF-A0AA88VZ72-F1
#
_cell.length_a   1.000
_cell.length_b   1.000
_cell.length_c   1.000
_cell.angle_alpha   90.00
_cell.angle_beta   90.00
_cell.angle_gamma   90.00
#
_symmetry.space_group_name_H-M   'P 1'
#
loop_
_entity.id
_entity.type
_entity.pdbx_description
1 polymer ?
#
loop_
_entity_poly.entity_id
_entity_poly.type
_entity_poly.pdbx_seq_one_letter_code
_entity_poly.pdbx_strand_id
1 'polypeptide(L)'
;MEESPLDWIRNDVWQKMVDVWATTKWQEKSRCAKTNRSANDEPSHTGGSVPHAIIGAELKEKMPEISEARLKLEVYELTHKLKRDPNGQPLEDQDRPYVSKKAKAIRDAYAVRFDEISSQEPNSSLVDYDAAELWRETPGVCDKKGRIRGTHETARDARASMCISLDQSLAFENWKDEIA
;
A
#
# COMPACT_ATOMS: atom_id res chain seq x y z
N MET A 1 38.21 5.61 -5.57
CA MET A 1 37.41 6.78 -5.99
C MET A 1 36.99 7.47 -4.72
N GLU A 2 37.47 8.69 -4.50
CA GLU A 2 37.07 9.51 -3.36
C GLU A 2 35.76 10.20 -3.76
N GLU A 3 34.64 9.72 -3.23
CA GLU A 3 33.31 10.29 -3.53
C GLU A 3 33.23 11.69 -2.92
N SER A 4 33.18 12.70 -3.79
CA SER A 4 33.02 14.08 -3.38
C SER A 4 31.59 14.33 -2.87
N PRO A 5 31.41 15.18 -1.84
CA PRO A 5 30.10 15.54 -1.34
C PRO A 5 29.23 16.14 -2.44
N LEU A 6 27.92 15.88 -2.36
CA LEU A 6 26.92 16.58 -3.17
C LEU A 6 26.89 18.05 -2.78
N ASP A 7 26.67 18.96 -3.74
CA ASP A 7 26.75 20.43 -3.56
C ASP A 7 25.85 21.00 -2.45
N TRP A 8 24.83 20.24 -2.03
CA TRP A 8 23.88 20.62 -0.97
C TRP A 8 24.27 20.11 0.42
N ILE A 9 25.31 19.27 0.56
CA ILE A 9 25.83 18.78 1.83
C ILE A 9 27.15 19.47 2.14
N ARG A 10 27.23 20.10 3.32
CA ARG A 10 28.51 20.65 3.79
C ARG A 10 29.57 19.55 3.96
N ASN A 11 30.80 19.83 3.53
CA ASN A 11 31.92 18.88 3.57
C ASN A 11 32.15 18.26 4.96
N ASP A 12 31.98 19.03 6.04
CA ASP A 12 32.16 18.55 7.42
C ASP A 12 31.08 17.56 7.85
N VAL A 13 29.87 17.69 7.32
CA VAL A 13 28.76 16.75 7.55
C VAL A 13 28.96 15.49 6.72
N TRP A 14 29.36 15.64 5.45
CA TRP A 14 29.65 14.51 4.57
C TRP A 14 30.74 13.60 5.15
N GLN A 15 31.85 14.18 5.61
CA GLN A 15 32.95 13.39 6.18
C GLN A 15 32.48 12.59 7.39
N LYS A 16 31.69 13.19 8.29
CA LYS A 16 31.11 12.47 9.44
C LYS A 16 30.18 11.34 9.03
N MET A 17 29.41 11.52 7.96
CA MET A 17 28.54 10.47 7.42
C MET A 17 29.38 9.31 6.85
N VAL A 18 30.43 9.61 6.08
CA VAL A 18 31.38 8.61 5.56
C VAL A 18 32.03 7.84 6.70
N ASP A 19 32.49 8.52 7.74
CA ASP A 19 33.11 7.89 8.91
C ASP A 19 32.13 6.92 9.61
N VAL A 20 30.87 7.33 9.80
CA VAL A 20 29.81 6.47 10.35
C VAL A 20 29.54 5.28 9.42
N TRP A 21 29.48 5.51 8.11
CA TRP A 21 29.22 4.47 7.13
C TRP A 21 30.35 3.45 7.00
N ALA A 22 31.59 3.87 7.26
CA ALA A 22 32.75 3.00 7.30
C ALA A 22 32.79 2.09 8.54
N THR A 23 32.01 2.39 9.59
CA THR A 23 31.99 1.53 10.78
C THR A 23 31.41 0.15 10.47
N THR A 24 32.01 -0.90 11.05
CA THR A 24 31.53 -2.28 10.91
C THR A 24 30.07 -2.42 11.36
N LYS A 25 29.67 -1.69 12.42
CA LYS A 25 28.29 -1.68 12.92
C LYS A 25 27.30 -1.20 11.86
N TRP A 26 27.63 -0.12 11.13
CA TRP A 26 26.77 0.40 10.08
C TRP A 26 26.73 -0.53 8.87
N GLN A 27 27.89 -1.00 8.42
CA GLN A 27 27.99 -1.92 7.28
C GLN A 27 27.19 -3.20 7.53
N GLU A 28 27.30 -3.76 8.73
CA GLU A 28 26.54 -4.95 9.13
C GLU A 28 25.04 -4.68 9.17
N LYS A 29 24.62 -3.55 9.76
CA LYS A 29 23.21 -3.13 9.73
C LYS A 29 22.68 -2.95 8.31
N SER A 30 23.47 -2.32 7.43
CA SER A 30 23.13 -2.09 6.03
C SER A 30 23.01 -3.41 5.25
N ARG A 31 23.95 -4.34 5.45
CA ARG A 31 23.94 -5.69 4.87
C ARG A 31 22.71 -6.46 5.33
N CYS A 32 22.45 -6.51 6.63
CA CYS A 32 21.25 -7.15 7.20
C CYS A 32 19.98 -6.52 6.66
N ALA A 33 19.90 -5.19 6.55
CA ALA A 33 18.75 -4.52 5.96
C ALA A 33 18.57 -4.87 4.47
N LYS A 34 19.65 -4.97 3.69
CA LYS A 34 19.61 -5.40 2.29
C LYS A 34 19.13 -6.86 2.19
N THR A 35 19.69 -7.77 2.99
CA THR A 35 19.26 -9.17 3.04
C THR A 35 17.79 -9.28 3.44
N ASN A 36 17.36 -8.54 4.46
CA ASN A 36 15.97 -8.53 4.90
C ASN A 36 15.04 -8.03 3.80
N ARG A 37 15.41 -6.97 3.06
CA ARG A 37 14.63 -6.49 1.91
C ARG A 37 14.56 -7.52 0.80
N SER A 38 15.67 -8.17 0.48
CA SER A 38 15.73 -9.22 -0.56
C SER A 38 15.01 -10.51 -0.16
N ALA A 39 14.95 -10.82 1.14
CA ALA A 39 14.27 -11.98 1.69
C ALA A 39 12.79 -11.71 2.00
N ASN A 40 12.33 -10.45 1.93
CA ASN A 40 10.95 -10.11 2.25
C ASN A 40 10.05 -10.52 1.07
N ASP A 41 9.33 -11.64 1.24
CA ASP A 41 8.27 -12.10 0.34
C ASP A 41 6.94 -11.34 0.61
N GLU A 42 7.02 -10.15 1.19
CA GLU A 42 5.87 -9.28 1.34
C GLU A 42 5.47 -8.74 -0.04
N PRO A 43 4.16 -8.64 -0.33
CA PRO A 43 3.69 -8.01 -1.55
C PRO A 43 4.32 -6.63 -1.70
N SER A 44 5.21 -6.47 -2.68
CA SER A 44 5.78 -5.16 -2.99
C SER A 44 4.68 -4.30 -3.59
N HIS A 45 4.36 -3.17 -2.96
CA HIS A 45 3.34 -2.27 -3.50
C HIS A 45 3.87 -1.52 -4.73
N THR A 46 3.05 -1.39 -5.77
CA THR A 46 3.34 -0.54 -6.94
C THR A 46 2.70 0.85 -6.86
N GLY A 47 1.96 1.12 -5.78
CA GLY A 47 1.35 2.41 -5.47
C GLY A 47 2.33 3.52 -5.10
N GLY A 48 3.59 3.18 -4.83
CA GLY A 48 4.58 4.15 -4.36
C GLY A 48 4.20 4.71 -2.99
N SER A 49 4.44 6.01 -2.79
CA SER A 49 4.10 6.74 -1.55
C SER A 49 2.68 7.34 -1.56
N VAL A 50 1.84 7.00 -2.56
CA VAL A 50 0.48 7.54 -2.64
C VAL A 50 -0.42 6.85 -1.60
N PRO A 51 -1.05 7.61 -0.69
CA PRO A 51 -1.97 7.04 0.29
C PRO A 51 -3.17 6.35 -0.37
N HIS A 52 -3.61 5.22 0.19
CA HIS A 52 -4.81 4.50 -0.26
C HIS A 52 -6.08 5.38 -0.24
N ALA A 53 -6.17 6.32 0.70
CA ALA A 53 -7.28 7.26 0.80
C ALA A 53 -7.40 8.15 -0.46
N ILE A 54 -6.27 8.59 -1.03
CA ILE A 54 -6.25 9.40 -2.25
C ILE A 54 -6.72 8.56 -3.44
N ILE A 55 -6.17 7.35 -3.59
CA ILE A 55 -6.59 6.41 -4.64
C ILE A 55 -8.08 6.10 -4.52
N GLY A 56 -8.57 5.90 -3.30
CA GLY A 56 -9.98 5.66 -3.02
C GLY A 56 -10.88 6.84 -3.41
N ALA A 57 -10.47 8.07 -3.08
CA ALA A 57 -11.21 9.28 -3.45
C ALA A 57 -11.31 9.44 -4.97
N GLU A 58 -10.21 9.28 -5.71
CA GLU A 58 -10.21 9.34 -7.18
C GLU A 58 -11.11 8.26 -7.81
N LEU A 59 -11.16 7.07 -7.22
CA LEU A 59 -12.02 5.99 -7.69
C LEU A 59 -13.50 6.28 -7.41
N LYS A 60 -13.84 6.86 -6.25
CA LYS A 60 -15.22 7.29 -5.95
C LYS A 60 -15.69 8.39 -6.89
N GLU A 61 -14.81 9.31 -7.27
CA GLU A 61 -15.14 10.35 -8.26
C GLU A 61 -15.43 9.74 -9.64
N LYS A 62 -14.63 8.76 -10.07
CA LYS A 62 -14.81 8.06 -11.36
C LYS A 62 -15.98 7.08 -11.37
N MET A 63 -16.30 6.51 -10.22
CA MET A 63 -17.31 5.47 -10.03
C MET A 63 -18.18 5.83 -8.81
N PRO A 64 -19.10 6.80 -8.92
CA PRO A 64 -19.86 7.30 -7.78
C PRO A 64 -20.74 6.24 -7.10
N GLU A 65 -21.16 5.22 -7.86
CA GLU A 65 -21.99 4.11 -7.38
C GLU A 65 -21.17 2.93 -6.81
N ILE A 66 -19.84 3.09 -6.67
CA ILE A 66 -19.00 2.00 -6.15
C ILE A 66 -19.28 1.77 -4.66
N SER A 67 -19.60 0.53 -4.27
CA SER A 67 -19.73 0.17 -2.87
C SER A 67 -18.38 0.22 -2.15
N GLU A 68 -18.37 0.49 -0.84
CA GLU A 68 -17.14 0.51 -0.03
C GLU A 68 -16.36 -0.81 -0.10
N ALA A 69 -17.08 -1.94 -0.10
CA ALA A 69 -16.49 -3.26 -0.29
C ALA A 69 -15.81 -3.39 -1.66
N ARG A 70 -16.48 -2.96 -2.74
CA ARG A 70 -15.87 -3.00 -4.08
C ARG A 70 -14.69 -2.04 -4.21
N LEU A 71 -14.80 -0.84 -3.65
CA LEU A 71 -13.74 0.16 -3.65
C LEU A 71 -12.45 -0.38 -3.02
N LYS A 72 -12.57 -1.10 -1.91
CA LYS A 72 -11.42 -1.71 -1.23
C LYS A 72 -10.68 -2.71 -2.11
N LEU A 73 -11.43 -3.51 -2.87
CA LEU A 73 -10.86 -4.44 -3.84
C LEU A 73 -10.14 -3.70 -4.97
N GLU A 74 -10.73 -2.63 -5.51
CA GLU A 74 -10.10 -1.83 -6.59
C GLU A 74 -8.78 -1.18 -6.13
N VAL A 75 -8.77 -0.57 -4.94
CA VAL A 75 -7.56 0.00 -4.34
C VAL A 75 -6.49 -1.09 -4.14
N TYR A 76 -6.90 -2.28 -3.70
CA TYR A 76 -5.98 -3.41 -3.54
C TYR A 76 -5.37 -3.83 -4.88
N GLU A 77 -6.19 -4.02 -5.92
CA GLU A 77 -5.71 -4.43 -7.24
C GLU A 77 -4.74 -3.39 -7.85
N LEU A 78 -5.03 -2.09 -7.74
CA LEU A 78 -4.14 -1.03 -8.24
C LEU A 78 -2.79 -0.99 -7.54
N THR A 79 -2.74 -1.35 -6.26
CA THR A 79 -1.52 -1.25 -5.44
C THR A 79 -0.71 -2.54 -5.40
N HIS A 80 -1.29 -3.67 -5.82
CA HIS A 80 -0.67 -5.01 -5.73
C HIS A 80 -0.50 -5.70 -7.10
N LYS A 81 -0.71 -5.00 -8.21
CA LYS A 81 -0.39 -5.46 -9.56
C LYS A 81 0.84 -4.74 -10.11
N LEU A 82 1.66 -5.45 -10.89
CA LEU A 82 2.85 -4.89 -11.51
C LEU A 82 2.47 -3.90 -12.62
N LYS A 83 2.95 -2.66 -12.51
CA LYS A 83 2.75 -1.63 -13.55
C LYS A 83 3.71 -1.80 -14.73
N ARG A 84 4.79 -2.56 -14.55
CA ARG A 84 5.85 -2.75 -15.54
C ARG A 84 6.33 -4.20 -15.57
N ASP A 85 6.79 -4.64 -16.73
CA ASP A 85 7.42 -5.95 -16.93
C ASP A 85 8.86 -5.97 -16.35
N PRO A 86 9.54 -7.14 -16.35
CA PRO A 86 10.94 -7.24 -15.90
C PRO A 86 11.93 -6.37 -16.68
N ASN A 87 11.57 -5.94 -17.89
CA ASN A 87 12.37 -5.05 -18.75
C ASN A 87 12.02 -3.56 -18.54
N GLY A 88 11.10 -3.26 -17.62
CA GLY A 88 10.65 -1.91 -17.31
C GLY A 88 9.58 -1.35 -18.25
N GLN A 89 9.03 -2.13 -19.17
CA GLN A 89 7.97 -1.69 -20.08
C GLN A 89 6.62 -1.63 -19.36
N PRO A 90 5.78 -0.60 -19.59
CA PRO A 90 4.44 -0.52 -19.02
C PRO A 90 3.60 -1.75 -19.39
N LEU A 91 2.83 -2.25 -18.42
CA LEU A 91 1.85 -3.32 -18.63
C LEU A 91 0.44 -2.72 -18.70
N GLU A 92 -0.38 -3.22 -19.62
CA GLU A 92 -1.80 -2.87 -19.72
C GLU A 92 -2.59 -3.35 -18.50
N ASP A 93 -3.55 -2.54 -18.04
CA ASP A 93 -4.22 -2.72 -16.74
C ASP A 93 -4.89 -4.11 -16.56
N GLN A 94 -5.48 -4.66 -17.63
CA GLN A 94 -6.30 -5.88 -17.55
C GLN A 94 -5.48 -7.15 -17.28
N ASP A 95 -4.21 -7.18 -17.70
CA ASP A 95 -3.35 -8.37 -17.67
C ASP A 95 -2.17 -8.26 -16.69
N ARG A 96 -2.17 -7.23 -15.83
CA ARG A 96 -1.06 -7.04 -14.90
C ARG A 96 -0.96 -8.21 -13.92
N PRO A 97 0.20 -8.89 -13.85
CA PRO A 97 0.41 -9.92 -12.85
C PRO A 97 0.48 -9.30 -11.45
N TYR A 98 0.05 -10.05 -10.45
CA TYR A 98 0.21 -9.67 -9.06
C TYR A 98 1.69 -9.64 -8.68
N VAL A 99 2.03 -8.73 -7.77
CA VAL A 99 3.39 -8.53 -7.25
C VAL A 99 3.90 -9.76 -6.49
N SER A 100 3.00 -10.63 -6.01
CA SER A 100 3.33 -11.91 -5.41
C SER A 100 2.16 -12.89 -5.50
N LYS A 101 2.47 -14.20 -5.39
CA LYS A 101 1.45 -15.27 -5.30
C LYS A 101 0.50 -15.04 -4.12
N LYS A 102 1.03 -14.51 -3.02
CA LYS A 102 0.27 -14.21 -1.81
C LYS A 102 -0.72 -13.06 -2.02
N ALA A 103 -0.35 -12.03 -2.77
CA ALA A 103 -1.26 -10.94 -3.12
C ALA A 103 -2.44 -11.44 -3.95
N LYS A 104 -2.15 -12.29 -4.94
CA LYS A 104 -3.20 -12.96 -5.72
C LYS A 104 -4.13 -13.79 -4.83
N ALA A 105 -3.56 -14.60 -3.93
CA ALA A 105 -4.35 -15.46 -3.04
C ALA A 105 -5.29 -14.65 -2.11
N ILE A 106 -4.82 -13.52 -1.57
CA ILE A 106 -5.65 -12.62 -0.76
C ILE A 106 -6.81 -12.06 -1.58
N ARG A 107 -6.53 -11.58 -2.79
CA ARG A 107 -7.57 -11.07 -3.70
C ARG A 107 -8.60 -12.15 -4.03
N ASP A 108 -8.15 -13.34 -4.39
CA ASP A 108 -9.05 -14.43 -4.77
C ASP A 108 -9.93 -14.86 -3.59
N ALA A 109 -9.37 -14.91 -2.37
CA ALA A 109 -10.13 -15.20 -1.17
C ALA A 109 -11.16 -14.11 -0.84
N TYR A 110 -10.81 -12.84 -1.04
CA TYR A 110 -11.75 -11.73 -0.88
C TYR A 110 -12.90 -11.80 -1.89
N ALA A 111 -12.60 -12.09 -3.16
CA ALA A 111 -13.61 -12.21 -4.21
C ALA A 111 -14.63 -13.31 -3.90
N VAL A 112 -14.17 -14.48 -3.43
CA VAL A 112 -15.06 -15.57 -3.00
C VAL A 112 -15.99 -15.11 -1.87
N ARG A 113 -15.45 -14.42 -0.85
CA ARG A 113 -16.27 -13.91 0.26
C ARG A 113 -17.27 -12.84 -0.17
N PHE A 114 -16.84 -11.95 -1.06
CA PHE A 114 -17.69 -10.92 -1.63
C PHE A 114 -18.87 -11.53 -2.40
N ASP A 115 -18.62 -12.56 -3.21
CA ASP A 115 -19.65 -13.27 -3.97
C ASP A 115 -20.61 -14.06 -3.05
N GLU A 116 -20.08 -14.69 -1.99
CA GLU A 116 -20.88 -15.39 -0.97
C GLU A 116 -21.90 -14.47 -0.29
N ILE A 117 -21.46 -13.28 0.14
CA ILE A 117 -22.31 -12.29 0.81
C ILE A 117 -23.34 -11.74 -0.18
N SER A 118 -22.90 -11.39 -1.38
CA SER A 118 -23.78 -10.88 -2.45
C SER A 118 -24.88 -11.88 -2.83
N SER A 119 -24.60 -13.19 -2.71
CA SER A 119 -25.56 -14.25 -3.01
C SER A 119 -26.55 -14.54 -1.87
N GLN A 120 -26.17 -14.27 -0.62
CA GLN A 120 -27.02 -14.53 0.56
C GLN A 120 -28.06 -13.44 0.79
N GLU A 121 -27.75 -12.19 0.46
CA GLU A 121 -28.65 -11.06 0.64
C GLU A 121 -28.83 -10.24 -0.65
N PRO A 122 -29.54 -10.75 -1.66
CA PRO A 122 -29.66 -10.11 -2.98
C PRO A 122 -30.36 -8.73 -2.98
N ASN A 123 -31.04 -8.37 -1.87
CA ASN A 123 -31.70 -7.07 -1.67
C ASN A 123 -31.04 -6.21 -0.59
N SER A 124 -30.02 -6.73 0.11
CA SER A 124 -29.21 -5.94 1.03
C SER A 124 -28.23 -5.16 0.18
N SER A 125 -28.31 -3.84 0.25
CA SER A 125 -27.31 -3.06 -0.46
C SER A 125 -25.96 -3.37 0.21
N LEU A 126 -24.96 -3.79 -0.59
CA LEU A 126 -23.57 -3.98 -0.15
C LEU A 126 -22.95 -2.73 0.51
N VAL A 127 -23.73 -1.66 0.65
CA VAL A 127 -23.46 -0.41 1.36
C VAL A 127 -23.43 -0.61 2.87
N ASP A 128 -24.07 -1.65 3.42
CA ASP A 128 -24.16 -1.87 4.87
C ASP A 128 -23.10 -2.83 5.45
N TYR A 129 -22.32 -3.51 4.61
CA TYR A 129 -21.28 -4.43 5.08
C TYR A 129 -19.99 -3.68 5.40
N ASP A 130 -19.46 -3.82 6.63
CA ASP A 130 -18.17 -3.25 7.03
C ASP A 130 -17.05 -3.86 6.16
N ALA A 131 -16.59 -3.09 5.17
CA ALA A 131 -15.49 -3.47 4.29
C ALA A 131 -14.18 -3.72 5.05
N ALA A 132 -14.00 -3.17 6.25
CA ALA A 132 -12.89 -3.51 7.14
C ALA A 132 -13.05 -4.88 7.76
N GLU A 133 -14.25 -5.25 8.18
CA GLU A 133 -14.56 -6.58 8.72
C GLU A 133 -14.40 -7.67 7.67
N LEU A 134 -14.99 -7.49 6.49
CA LEU A 134 -14.87 -8.44 5.39
C LEU A 134 -13.41 -8.69 4.99
N TRP A 135 -12.60 -7.63 4.98
CA TRP A 135 -11.18 -7.74 4.70
C TRP A 135 -10.41 -8.47 5.80
N ARG A 136 -10.74 -8.20 7.09
CA ARG A 136 -10.11 -8.88 8.23
C ARG A 136 -10.38 -10.38 8.23
N GLU A 137 -11.58 -10.79 7.84
CA GLU A 137 -12.01 -12.19 7.78
C GLU A 137 -11.42 -12.95 6.58
N THR A 138 -10.87 -12.22 5.59
CA THR A 138 -10.29 -12.83 4.41
C THR A 138 -9.06 -13.67 4.79
N PRO A 139 -9.04 -14.97 4.46
CA PRO A 139 -7.91 -15.84 4.77
C PRO A 139 -6.57 -15.29 4.25
N GLY A 140 -5.56 -15.28 5.12
CA GLY A 140 -4.21 -14.83 4.76
C GLY A 140 -3.98 -13.31 4.84
N VAL A 141 -5.02 -12.52 5.12
CA VAL A 141 -4.91 -11.08 5.38
C VAL A 141 -4.32 -10.82 6.77
N CYS A 142 -4.82 -11.46 7.82
CA CYS A 142 -4.26 -11.33 9.16
C CYS A 142 -3.10 -12.30 9.37
N ASP A 143 -1.94 -11.80 9.76
CA ASP A 143 -0.83 -12.66 10.18
C ASP A 143 -0.96 -13.11 11.65
N LYS A 144 -0.11 -14.05 12.07
CA LYS A 144 -0.07 -14.57 13.45
C LYS A 144 0.21 -13.50 14.51
N LYS A 145 0.64 -12.30 14.12
CA LYS A 145 0.94 -11.15 14.98
C LYS A 145 -0.18 -10.09 14.92
N GLY A 146 -1.30 -10.37 14.26
CA GLY A 146 -2.45 -9.47 14.14
C GLY A 146 -2.25 -8.31 13.15
N ARG A 147 -1.27 -8.38 12.26
CA ARG A 147 -1.11 -7.36 11.19
C ARG A 147 -2.04 -7.70 10.04
N ILE A 148 -2.80 -6.70 9.60
CA ILE A 148 -3.66 -6.78 8.42
C ILE A 148 -2.78 -6.48 7.20
N ARG A 149 -2.74 -7.39 6.24
CA ARG A 149 -1.99 -7.24 4.98
C ARG A 149 -2.86 -6.55 3.94
N GLY A 150 -2.22 -5.77 3.07
CA GLY A 150 -2.89 -5.14 1.93
C GLY A 150 -3.53 -3.78 2.20
N THR A 151 -3.60 -3.38 3.47
CA THR A 151 -4.02 -2.05 3.89
C THR A 151 -2.96 -1.54 4.87
N HIS A 152 -2.53 -0.28 4.75
CA HIS A 152 -1.54 0.34 5.65
C HIS A 152 -2.04 0.51 7.11
N GLU A 153 -3.08 -0.23 7.50
CA GLU A 153 -3.78 -0.13 8.77
C GLU A 153 -3.39 -1.31 9.66
N THR A 154 -3.03 -1.03 10.91
CA THR A 154 -2.99 -2.10 11.92
C THR A 154 -4.42 -2.56 12.23
N ALA A 155 -4.59 -3.76 12.82
CA ALA A 155 -5.91 -4.21 13.26
C ALA A 155 -6.60 -3.26 14.24
N ARG A 156 -5.82 -2.40 14.91
CA ARG A 156 -6.29 -1.34 15.81
C ARG A 156 -6.73 -0.09 15.06
N ASP A 157 -6.06 0.25 13.95
CA ASP A 157 -6.34 1.46 13.16
C ASP A 157 -7.46 1.26 12.15
N ALA A 158 -7.73 0.02 11.71
CA ALA A 158 -8.83 -0.29 10.78
C ALA A 158 -10.23 0.05 11.35
N ARG A 159 -10.36 0.20 12.68
CA ARG A 159 -11.58 0.71 13.33
C ARG A 159 -11.66 2.24 13.39
N ALA A 160 -10.53 2.95 13.36
CA ALA A 160 -10.44 4.40 13.53
C ALA A 160 -10.32 5.15 12.19
N SER A 161 -9.67 4.54 11.19
CA SER A 161 -9.43 5.10 9.86
C SER A 161 -10.72 5.35 9.06
N MET A 162 -11.79 4.60 9.34
CA MET A 162 -13.10 4.78 8.69
C MET A 162 -13.98 5.88 9.31
N CYS A 163 -13.51 6.56 10.37
CA CYS A 163 -14.18 7.72 10.95
C CYS A 163 -13.44 9.04 10.68
N ILE A 164 -12.43 9.05 9.80
CA ILE A 164 -11.87 10.32 9.34
C ILE A 164 -12.76 10.82 8.20
N SER A 165 -13.74 11.60 8.61
CA SER A 165 -14.56 12.50 7.80
C SER A 165 -13.73 13.28 6.78
N LEU A 166 -14.41 13.86 5.81
CA LEU A 166 -13.99 14.83 4.78
C LEU A 166 -12.89 15.87 5.12
N ASP A 167 -12.41 15.96 6.36
CA ASP A 167 -11.42 16.95 6.82
C ASP A 167 -9.98 16.71 6.33
N GLN A 168 -9.59 15.47 5.98
CA GLN A 168 -8.21 15.22 5.51
C GLN A 168 -7.98 15.56 4.03
N SER A 169 -9.02 15.63 3.20
CA SER A 169 -8.87 16.11 1.82
C SER A 169 -8.62 17.62 1.77
N LEU A 170 -9.26 18.39 2.67
CA LEU A 170 -9.07 19.84 2.78
C LEU A 170 -7.66 20.23 3.26
N ALA A 171 -7.04 19.40 4.11
CA ALA A 171 -5.67 19.64 4.59
C ALA A 171 -4.60 19.47 3.49
N PHE A 172 -4.88 18.70 2.44
CA PHE A 172 -3.93 18.44 1.35
C PHE A 172 -4.10 19.41 0.16
N GLU A 173 -5.29 19.96 -0.05
CA GLU A 173 -5.52 21.02 -1.05
C GLU A 173 -4.74 22.29 -0.69
N ASN A 174 -4.71 22.68 0.60
CA ASN A 174 -3.96 23.85 1.07
C ASN A 174 -2.44 23.72 0.92
N TRP A 175 -1.89 22.50 0.82
CA TRP A 175 -0.43 22.33 0.66
C TRP A 175 0.05 22.63 -0.77
N LYS A 176 -0.82 22.45 -1.78
CA LYS A 176 -0.45 22.72 -3.18
C LYS A 176 -0.28 24.22 -3.46
N ASP A 177 -0.96 25.07 -2.70
CA ASP A 177 -0.93 26.52 -2.87
C ASP A 177 0.23 27.22 -2.13
N GLU A 178 0.92 26.52 -1.21
CA GLU A 178 2.06 27.07 -0.45
C GLU A 178 3.44 26.80 -1.11
N ILE A 179 3.50 26.12 -2.26
CA ILE A 179 4.74 25.85 -3.01
C ILE A 179 4.70 26.45 -4.44
N ALA A 180 4.01 27.58 -4.62
CA ALA A 180 4.05 28.37 -5.86
C ALA A 180 4.90 29.63 -5.69
#